data_AF-A0A1H4NPF1-F1
#
_entry.id   AF-A0A1H4NPF1-F1
#
_cell.length_a   1.000
_cell.length_b   1.000
_cell.length_c   1.000
_cell.angle_alpha   90.00
_cell.angle_beta   90.00
_cell.angle_gamma   90.00
#
_symmetry.space_group_name_H-M   'P 1'
#
loop_
_entity.id
_entity.type
_entity.pdbx_description
1 polymer ?
#
loop_
_entity_poly.entity_id
_entity_poly.type
_entity_poly.pdbx_seq_one_letter_code
_entity_poly.pdbx_strand_id
1 'polypeptide(L)' 'MAGPTLHGNGHPCPAGELRREVEDKTLILRPGIACSVCKGVGSLGFTEAEIVARTVKEARRLYWPAFEVRATRQNEVDHA' A
#
# COMPACT_ATOMS: atom_id res chain seq x y z
N MET A 1 -0.94 5.85 14.44
CA MET A 1 -1.24 4.40 14.58
C MET A 1 -1.98 3.95 13.33
N ALA A 2 -1.47 2.95 12.61
CA ALA A 2 -2.21 2.32 11.51
C ALA A 2 -3.44 1.61 12.10
N GLY A 3 -4.62 1.81 11.51
CA GLY A 3 -5.83 1.09 11.94
C GLY A 3 -5.62 -0.42 11.83
N PRO A 4 -6.22 -1.23 12.71
CA PRO A 4 -5.99 -2.68 12.79
C PRO A 4 -6.42 -3.49 11.55
N THR A 5 -6.97 -2.85 10.52
CA THR A 5 -7.73 -3.53 9.47
C THR A 5 -7.02 -3.65 8.12
N LEU A 6 -5.91 -2.94 7.90
CA LEU A 6 -5.31 -2.85 6.56
C LEU A 6 -3.78 -2.97 6.54
N HIS A 7 -3.18 -3.94 7.26
CA HIS A 7 -1.73 -4.25 7.34
C HIS A 7 -0.93 -4.01 6.02
N GLY A 8 -0.61 -2.77 5.67
CA GLY A 8 -0.02 -2.39 4.37
C GLY A 8 -0.96 -2.44 3.14
N ASN A 9 -2.22 -2.82 3.30
CA ASN A 9 -3.20 -3.02 2.21
C ASN A 9 -4.12 -1.81 1.99
N GLY A 10 -3.58 -0.60 2.04
CA GLY A 10 -4.38 0.59 1.82
C GLY A 10 -3.60 1.83 1.47
N HIS A 11 -4.32 2.78 0.89
CA HIS A 11 -3.87 4.14 0.65
C HIS A 11 -4.30 5.05 1.80
N PRO A 12 -3.54 6.11 2.11
CA PRO A 12 -4.06 7.21 2.92
C PRO A 12 -5.39 7.73 2.36
N CYS A 13 -6.32 8.10 3.23
CA CYS A 13 -7.59 8.65 2.79
C CYS A 13 -7.41 10.11 2.36
N PRO A 14 -7.62 10.48 1.09
CA PRO A 14 -7.36 11.84 0.61
C PRO A 14 -8.27 12.88 1.30
N ALA A 15 -9.52 12.51 1.59
CA ALA A 15 -10.44 13.39 2.34
C ALA A 15 -10.00 13.60 3.80
N GLY A 16 -9.33 12.62 4.40
CA GLY A 16 -8.76 12.75 5.74
C GLY A 16 -7.49 13.61 5.73
N GLU A 17 -6.66 13.49 4.69
CA GLU A 17 -5.46 14.32 4.51
C GLU A 17 -5.82 15.80 4.30
N LEU A 18 -6.78 16.09 3.42
CA LEU A 18 -7.25 17.47 3.17
C LEU A 18 -7.82 18.13 4.44
N ARG A 19 -8.52 17.37 5.30
CA ARG A 19 -9.02 17.91 6.57
C ARG A 19 -7.90 18.33 7.51
N ARG A 20 -6.78 17.59 7.55
CA ARG A 20 -5.63 17.91 8.42
C ARG A 20 -4.91 19.19 8.00
N GLU A 21 -4.94 19.53 6.71
CA GLU A 21 -4.34 20.77 6.19
C GLU A 21 -5.16 22.01 6.56
N VAL A 22 -6.48 21.86 6.71
CA VAL A 22 -7.43 22.96 6.96
C VAL A 22 -7.86 23.05 8.43
N GLU A 23 -7.39 22.14 9.29
CA GLU A 23 -7.68 22.18 10.73
C GLU A 23 -7.03 23.42 11.37
N ASP A 24 -7.87 24.39 11.68
CA ASP A 24 -7.56 25.54 12.52
C ASP A 24 -6.98 25.04 13.85
N LYS A 25 -5.71 25.37 14.12
CA LYS A 25 -4.96 24.92 15.31
C LYS A 25 -5.43 25.59 16.60
N THR A 26 -6.42 26.48 16.53
CA THR A 26 -7.00 27.10 17.71
C THR A 26 -7.73 26.05 18.56
N LEU A 27 -7.60 26.20 19.88
CA LEU A 27 -7.98 25.20 20.89
C LEU A 27 -9.50 25.22 21.13
N ILE A 28 -10.28 24.94 20.09
CA ILE A 28 -11.73 24.72 20.20
C ILE A 28 -11.95 23.21 20.25
N LEU A 29 -12.22 22.69 21.45
CA LEU A 29 -12.59 21.28 21.64
C LEU A 29 -13.94 20.99 20.98
N ARG A 30 -13.91 20.60 19.70
CA ARG A 30 -15.07 20.07 18.99
C ARG A 30 -15.05 18.54 19.05
N PRO A 31 -16.21 17.87 19.22
CA PRO A 31 -16.27 16.43 19.06
C PRO A 31 -15.78 16.08 17.65
N GLY A 32 -14.81 15.17 17.56
CA GLY A 32 -14.22 14.76 16.28
C GLY A 32 -15.27 14.08 15.39
N ILE A 33 -15.66 14.74 14.30
CA ILE A 33 -16.58 14.15 13.32
C ILE A 33 -15.77 13.21 12.42
N ALA A 34 -16.03 11.90 12.52
CA ALA A 34 -15.39 10.90 11.69
C ALA A 34 -15.54 11.23 10.19
N CYS A 35 -14.47 11.04 9.42
CA CYS A 35 -14.51 11.25 7.98
C CYS A 35 -15.60 10.36 7.34
N SER A 36 -16.46 10.91 6.50
CA SER A 36 -17.55 10.15 5.86
C SER A 36 -17.03 9.06 4.91
N VAL A 37 -15.82 9.20 4.39
CA VAL A 37 -15.18 8.28 3.44
C VAL A 37 -14.52 7.11 4.16
N CYS A 38 -13.47 7.39 4.96
CA CYS A 38 -12.73 6.33 5.68
C CYS A 38 -13.33 5.97 7.05
N LYS A 39 -14.45 6.59 7.44
CA LYS A 39 -15.10 6.39 8.75
C LYS A 39 -14.17 6.59 9.95
N GLY A 40 -13.16 7.46 9.80
CA GLY A 40 -12.17 7.74 10.84
C GLY A 40 -10.98 6.78 10.87
N VAL A 41 -10.91 5.78 9.98
CA VAL A 41 -9.77 4.85 9.87
C VAL A 41 -8.50 5.55 9.38
N GLY A 42 -8.64 6.58 8.54
CA GLY A 42 -7.52 7.34 7.98
C GLY A 42 -6.90 6.72 6.73
N SER A 43 -7.31 5.50 6.35
CA SER A 43 -6.88 4.81 5.13
C SER A 43 -8.07 4.18 4.42
N LEU A 44 -7.91 3.95 3.12
CA LEU A 44 -8.84 3.22 2.27
C LEU A 44 -8.15 1.94 1.81
N GLY A 45 -8.87 0.81 1.87
CA GLY A 45 -8.33 -0.47 1.42
C GLY A 45 -8.04 -0.45 -0.08
N PHE A 46 -7.00 -1.16 -0.50
CA PHE A 46 -6.79 -1.44 -1.92
C PHE A 46 -7.96 -2.28 -2.45
N THR A 47 -8.29 -2.06 -3.72
CA THR A 47 -9.11 -2.98 -4.49
C THR A 47 -8.37 -4.30 -4.72
N GLU A 48 -9.11 -5.37 -4.99
CA GLU A 48 -8.53 -6.68 -5.32
C GLU A 48 -7.55 -6.59 -6.51
N ALA A 49 -7.91 -5.81 -7.52
CA ALA A 49 -7.06 -5.57 -8.69
C ALA A 49 -5.72 -4.89 -8.32
N GLU A 50 -5.75 -3.89 -7.43
CA GLU A 50 -4.53 -3.22 -6.95
C GLU A 50 -3.65 -4.15 -6.11
N ILE A 51 -4.26 -4.98 -5.26
CA ILE A 51 -3.54 -5.98 -4.46
C ILE A 51 -2.80 -6.94 -5.40
N VAL A 52 -3.49 -7.49 -6.41
CA VAL A 52 -2.89 -8.41 -7.39
C VAL A 52 -1.77 -7.72 -8.16
N ALA A 53 -2.02 -6.52 -8.71
CA ALA A 53 -1.03 -5.80 -9.50
C ALA A 53 0.26 -5.49 -8.71
N ARG A 54 0.12 -5.04 -7.45
CA ARG A 54 1.26 -4.78 -6.56
C ARG A 54 2.02 -6.05 -6.23
N THR A 55 1.31 -7.12 -5.92
CA THR A 55 1.92 -8.42 -5.57
C THR A 55 2.71 -8.98 -6.75
N VAL A 56 2.15 -8.95 -7.96
CA VAL A 56 2.83 -9.40 -9.18
C VAL A 56 4.07 -8.54 -9.47
N LYS A 57 3.96 -7.21 -9.35
CA LYS A 57 5.09 -6.30 -9.55
C LYS A 57 6.23 -6.62 -8.58
N GLU A 58 5.91 -6.84 -7.32
CA GLU A 58 6.90 -7.13 -6.29
C GLU A 58 7.52 -8.53 -6.47
N ALA A 59 6.70 -9.53 -6.79
CA ALA A 59 7.17 -10.87 -7.11
C ALA A 59 8.13 -10.85 -8.31
N ARG A 60 7.82 -10.09 -9.36
CA ARG A 60 8.71 -9.93 -10.51
C ARG A 60 10.04 -9.30 -10.10
N ARG A 61 10.01 -8.25 -9.27
CA ARG A 61 11.23 -7.59 -8.78
C ARG A 61 12.13 -8.54 -7.99
N LEU A 62 11.55 -9.37 -7.14
CA LEU A 62 12.27 -10.23 -6.21
C LEU A 62 12.73 -11.54 -6.85
N TYR A 63 11.87 -12.20 -7.61
CA TYR A 63 12.09 -13.59 -8.03
C TYR A 63 12.52 -13.74 -9.48
N TRP A 64 12.17 -12.80 -10.36
CA TRP A 64 12.45 -12.92 -11.78
C TRP A 64 13.95 -12.84 -12.11
N PRO A 65 14.74 -11.90 -11.55
CA PRO A 65 16.19 -11.89 -11.76
C PRO A 65 16.87 -13.17 -11.27
N ALA A 66 16.43 -13.70 -10.12
CA ALA A 66 16.94 -14.96 -9.59
C ALA A 66 16.60 -16.14 -10.51
N PHE A 67 15.43 -16.11 -11.15
CA PHE A 67 15.04 -17.09 -12.16
C PHE A 67 15.93 -16.99 -13.41
N GLU A 68 16.13 -15.79 -13.95
CA GLU A 68 16.98 -15.55 -15.12
C GLU A 68 18.42 -16.03 -14.86
N VAL A 69 19.01 -15.68 -13.71
CA VAL A 69 20.37 -16.16 -13.35
C VAL A 69 20.43 -17.69 -13.28
N ARG A 70 19.42 -18.34 -12.70
CA ARG A 70 19.37 -19.82 -12.67
C ARG A 70 19.27 -20.41 -14.07
N ALA A 71 18.44 -19.82 -14.94
CA ALA A 71 18.27 -20.28 -16.31
C ALA A 71 19.56 -20.13 -17.13
N THR A 72 20.26 -18.99 -17.02
CA THR A 72 21.55 -18.80 -17.69
C THR A 72 22.60 -19.79 -17.21
N ARG A 73 22.74 -20.00 -15.89
CA ARG A 73 23.69 -20.97 -15.33
C ARG A 73 23.42 -22.40 -15.77
N GLN A 74 22.14 -22.79 -15.88
CA GLN A 74 21.80 -24.13 -16.36
C GLN A 74 22.24 -24.33 -17.81
N ASN A 75 22.00 -23.34 -18.68
CA ASN A 75 22.42 -23.42 -20.08
C ASN A 75 23.95 -23.48 -20.25
N GLU A 76 24.72 -22.82 -19.37
CA GLU A 76 26.19 -22.91 -19.37
C GLU A 76 26.69 -24.31 -19.02
N VAL A 77 26.00 -25.01 -18.11
CA VAL A 77 26.34 -26.40 -17.73
C VAL A 77 25.93 -27.39 -18.83
N ASP A 78 24.77 -27.20 -19.46
CA ASP A 78 24.25 -28.13 -20.47
C ASP A 78 25.04 -28.08 -21.81
N HIS A 79 25.83 -27.02 -22.03
CA HIS A 79 26.62 -26.81 -23.23
C HIS A 79 28.15 -26.93 -23.02
N ALA A 80 28.60 -27.33 -21.82
CA ALA A 80 30.00 -27.59 -21.49
C ALA A 80 30.33 -29.10 -21.57
#